data_AF-A0A150NIU0-F1
#
_entry.id   AF-A0A150NIU0-F1
#
_cell.length_a   1.000
_cell.length_b   1.000
_cell.length_c   1.000
_cell.angle_alpha   90.00
_cell.angle_beta   90.00
_cell.angle_gamma   90.00
#
_symmetry.space_group_name_H-M   'P 1'
#
loop_
_entity.id
_entity.type
_entity.pdbx_description
1 polymer ?
#
loop_
_entity_poly.entity_id
_entity_poly.type
_entity_poly.pdbx_seq_one_letter_code
_entity_poly.pdbx_strand_id
1 'polypeptide(L)'
;MIYSKEIVRDWLDEVAERAKDHPEWVDVFERCYTDTLDNTVEILEDGSTFVLTGDIPAMWLRDSTAQLRPYLHVAKRDTFLRQTIAGLVKRQMTLVLKDPYANSFNIEENWKGHHETDHTDLNGWIWERKYEVDSLCYPLQLAYLLWKETGETSQFDETFVAATKEILHLWTVEQDHKNSPYRFVRDTDRKEDTLVNDGFGPDFAVTGMTWSAFRRAMTVVSIVT
;
A
#
# COMPACT_ATOMS: atom_id res chain seq x y z
N MET A 1 -15.58 9.21 -11.75
CA MET A 1 -15.61 8.10 -12.74
C MET A 1 -14.25 7.42 -12.68
N ILE A 2 -14.21 6.10 -12.47
CA ILE A 2 -12.97 5.35 -12.18
C ILE A 2 -12.26 4.90 -13.47
N TYR A 3 -13.00 4.37 -14.43
CA TYR A 3 -12.49 3.83 -15.69
C TYR A 3 -13.57 3.85 -16.78
N SER A 4 -13.18 3.66 -18.04
CA SER A 4 -14.06 3.46 -19.19
C SER A 4 -14.40 1.98 -19.36
N LYS A 5 -15.67 1.64 -19.12
CA LYS A 5 -16.16 0.25 -19.28
C LYS A 5 -15.96 -0.29 -20.70
N GLU A 6 -16.09 0.56 -21.71
CA GLU A 6 -15.89 0.20 -23.12
C GLU A 6 -14.42 -0.20 -23.37
N ILE A 7 -13.48 0.69 -23.03
CA ILE A 7 -12.04 0.44 -23.28
C ILE A 7 -11.54 -0.78 -22.50
N VAL A 8 -12.01 -0.95 -21.26
CA VAL A 8 -11.63 -2.10 -20.44
C VAL A 8 -12.23 -3.39 -20.98
N ARG A 9 -13.50 -3.39 -21.44
CA ARG A 9 -14.10 -4.59 -22.04
C ARG A 9 -13.38 -4.98 -23.33
N ASP A 10 -13.09 -4.03 -24.21
CA ASP A 10 -12.36 -4.29 -25.46
C ASP A 10 -10.97 -4.89 -25.17
N TRP A 11 -10.27 -4.38 -24.15
CA TRP A 11 -8.98 -4.93 -23.73
C TRP A 11 -9.11 -6.35 -23.16
N LEU A 12 -10.16 -6.62 -22.37
CA LEU A 12 -10.44 -7.97 -21.86
C LEU A 12 -10.77 -8.95 -23.00
N ASP A 13 -11.50 -8.52 -24.02
CA ASP A 13 -11.79 -9.32 -25.21
C ASP A 13 -10.50 -9.69 -25.96
N GLU A 14 -9.55 -8.76 -26.09
CA GLU A 14 -8.23 -9.04 -26.66
C GLU A 14 -7.43 -10.06 -25.81
N VAL A 15 -7.52 -9.96 -24.48
CA VAL A 15 -6.86 -10.92 -23.57
C VAL A 15 -7.51 -12.30 -23.67
N ALA A 16 -8.84 -12.37 -23.70
CA ALA A 16 -9.60 -13.59 -23.84
C ALA A 16 -9.29 -14.32 -25.15
N GLU A 17 -9.21 -13.62 -26.27
CA GLU A 17 -8.81 -14.21 -27.56
C GLU A 17 -7.38 -14.75 -27.53
N ARG A 18 -6.45 -14.06 -26.84
CA ARG A 18 -5.08 -14.56 -26.67
C ARG A 18 -5.00 -15.80 -25.78
N ALA A 19 -5.94 -15.95 -24.86
CA ALA A 19 -6.04 -17.09 -23.94
C ALA A 19 -7.15 -18.08 -24.34
N LYS A 20 -7.59 -18.09 -25.62
CA LYS A 20 -8.73 -18.89 -26.09
C LYS A 20 -8.60 -20.40 -25.88
N ASP A 21 -7.36 -20.90 -25.83
CA ASP A 21 -7.08 -22.32 -25.56
C ASP A 21 -7.23 -22.67 -24.06
N HIS A 22 -7.50 -21.67 -23.21
CA HIS A 22 -7.62 -21.77 -21.76
C HIS A 22 -8.90 -21.07 -21.24
N PRO A 23 -10.10 -21.54 -21.62
CA PRO A 23 -11.37 -20.89 -21.25
C PRO A 23 -11.58 -20.81 -19.73
N GLU A 24 -11.07 -21.78 -18.98
CA GLU A 24 -11.12 -21.78 -17.51
C GLU A 24 -10.28 -20.64 -16.90
N TRP A 25 -9.17 -20.24 -17.55
CA TRP A 25 -8.35 -19.11 -17.10
C TRP A 25 -9.05 -17.79 -17.40
N VAL A 26 -9.71 -17.68 -18.55
CA VAL A 26 -10.47 -16.48 -18.93
C VAL A 26 -11.59 -16.21 -17.94
N ASP A 27 -12.36 -17.24 -17.57
CA ASP A 27 -13.45 -17.12 -16.59
C ASP A 27 -12.97 -16.62 -15.22
N VAL A 28 -11.86 -17.17 -14.70
CA VAL A 28 -11.29 -16.72 -13.43
C VAL A 28 -10.66 -15.32 -13.57
N PHE A 29 -9.95 -15.05 -14.66
CA PHE A 29 -9.28 -13.78 -14.90
C PHE A 29 -10.28 -12.63 -14.99
N GLU A 30 -11.34 -12.75 -15.80
CA GLU A 30 -12.35 -11.70 -15.93
C GLU A 30 -13.05 -11.43 -14.59
N ARG A 31 -13.35 -12.48 -13.81
CA ARG A 31 -13.95 -12.32 -12.48
C ARG A 31 -13.03 -11.56 -11.54
N CYS A 32 -11.77 -11.98 -11.40
CA CYS A 32 -10.81 -11.32 -10.50
C CYS A 32 -10.50 -9.88 -10.93
N TYR A 33 -10.31 -9.67 -12.24
CA TYR A 33 -9.96 -8.36 -12.79
C TYR A 33 -11.12 -7.37 -12.69
N THR A 34 -12.36 -7.81 -12.88
CA THR A 34 -13.54 -6.94 -12.77
C THR A 34 -13.87 -6.65 -11.30
N ASP A 35 -13.86 -7.67 -10.45
CA ASP A 35 -14.21 -7.53 -9.02
C ASP A 35 -13.32 -6.52 -8.29
N THR A 36 -12.00 -6.60 -8.50
CA THR A 36 -11.08 -5.63 -7.87
C THR A 36 -11.40 -4.20 -8.30
N LEU A 37 -11.65 -3.95 -9.60
CA LEU A 37 -11.87 -2.60 -10.10
C LEU A 37 -13.23 -2.02 -9.69
N ASP A 38 -14.26 -2.86 -9.65
CA ASP A 38 -15.63 -2.43 -9.37
C ASP A 38 -15.93 -2.32 -7.86
N ASN A 39 -15.33 -3.18 -7.04
CA ASN A 39 -15.72 -3.33 -5.64
C ASN A 39 -14.69 -2.83 -4.62
N THR A 40 -13.45 -2.56 -5.04
CA THR A 40 -12.40 -2.11 -4.10
C THR A 40 -11.93 -0.69 -4.32
N VAL A 41 -12.26 -0.05 -5.45
CA VAL A 41 -11.72 1.27 -5.81
C VAL A 41 -12.76 2.36 -5.62
N GLU A 42 -12.41 3.40 -4.87
CA GLU A 42 -13.27 4.56 -4.63
C GLU A 42 -12.53 5.86 -4.94
N ILE A 43 -13.21 6.83 -5.57
CA ILE A 43 -12.70 8.19 -5.74
C ILE A 43 -13.27 9.05 -4.61
N LEU A 44 -12.38 9.65 -3.83
CA LEU A 44 -12.75 10.47 -2.68
C LEU A 44 -13.14 11.89 -3.10
N GLU A 45 -13.66 12.67 -2.16
CA GLU A 45 -14.10 14.06 -2.39
C GLU A 45 -12.98 14.96 -2.91
N ASP A 46 -11.73 14.72 -2.51
CA ASP A 46 -10.55 15.46 -2.97
C ASP A 46 -10.04 15.01 -4.36
N GLY A 47 -10.71 14.02 -4.98
CA GLY A 47 -10.36 13.45 -6.27
C GLY A 47 -9.22 12.42 -6.21
N SER A 48 -8.69 12.12 -5.03
CA SER A 48 -7.73 11.02 -4.83
C SER A 48 -8.43 9.67 -4.82
N THR A 49 -7.66 8.58 -4.86
CA THR A 49 -8.21 7.21 -4.94
C THR A 49 -7.89 6.42 -3.69
N PHE A 50 -8.92 5.84 -3.08
CA PHE A 50 -8.81 4.89 -1.99
C PHE A 50 -9.08 3.48 -2.51
N VAL A 51 -8.30 2.51 -2.04
CA VAL A 51 -8.42 1.10 -2.43
C VAL A 51 -8.60 0.26 -1.19
N LEU A 52 -9.74 -0.39 -1.07
CA LEU A 52 -9.99 -1.33 0.01
C LEU A 52 -9.14 -2.59 -0.21
N THR A 53 -8.53 -3.08 0.86
CA THR A 53 -7.78 -4.35 0.83
C THR A 53 -8.68 -5.57 0.58
N GLY A 54 -9.99 -5.43 0.79
CA GLY A 54 -10.99 -6.46 0.52
C GLY A 54 -12.13 -6.41 1.53
N ASP A 55 -12.14 -7.34 2.47
CA ASP A 55 -13.18 -7.51 3.49
C ASP A 55 -13.11 -6.49 4.65
N ILE A 56 -12.01 -5.75 4.77
CA ILE A 56 -11.83 -4.68 5.76
C ILE A 56 -11.94 -3.28 5.13
N PRO A 57 -12.58 -2.31 5.81
CA PRO A 57 -12.76 -0.94 5.32
C PRO A 57 -11.51 -0.08 5.54
N ALA A 58 -10.35 -0.59 5.11
CA ALA A 58 -9.05 0.06 5.24
C ALA A 58 -8.17 -0.21 4.01
N MET A 59 -7.15 0.62 3.83
CA MET A 59 -6.22 0.53 2.72
C MET A 59 -4.81 0.24 3.24
N TRP A 60 -4.23 -0.86 2.77
CA TRP A 60 -2.81 -1.14 2.91
C TRP A 60 -2.03 -0.49 1.77
N LEU A 61 -0.90 0.15 2.08
CA LEU A 61 -0.02 0.72 1.05
C LEU A 61 0.47 -0.37 0.08
N ARG A 62 0.78 -1.56 0.61
CA ARG A 62 1.15 -2.73 -0.17
C ARG A 62 0.03 -3.20 -1.10
N ASP A 63 -1.11 -3.53 -0.52
CA ASP A 63 -2.16 -4.25 -1.23
C ASP A 63 -2.76 -3.36 -2.32
N SER A 64 -2.98 -2.08 -2.00
CA SER A 64 -3.45 -1.09 -2.98
C SER A 64 -2.53 -0.97 -4.20
N THR A 65 -1.21 -0.95 -4.03
CA THR A 65 -0.28 -1.00 -5.17
C THR A 65 -0.37 -2.31 -5.93
N ALA A 66 -0.39 -3.44 -5.22
CA ALA A 66 -0.42 -4.76 -5.86
C ALA A 66 -1.72 -4.99 -6.64
N GLN A 67 -2.85 -4.57 -6.09
CA GLN A 67 -4.17 -4.60 -6.72
C GLN A 67 -4.19 -3.75 -7.99
N LEU A 68 -3.66 -2.53 -7.98
CA LEU A 68 -3.78 -1.62 -9.13
C LEU A 68 -2.69 -1.82 -10.20
N ARG A 69 -1.62 -2.55 -9.90
CA ARG A 69 -0.51 -2.79 -10.84
C ARG A 69 -0.93 -3.44 -12.16
N PRO A 70 -1.76 -4.51 -12.22
CA PRO A 70 -2.17 -5.14 -13.48
C PRO A 70 -2.95 -4.20 -14.42
N TYR A 71 -3.58 -3.15 -13.88
CA TYR A 71 -4.36 -2.18 -14.64
C TYR A 71 -3.49 -1.20 -15.43
N LEU A 72 -2.17 -1.14 -15.15
CA LEU A 72 -1.23 -0.33 -15.94
C LEU A 72 -1.22 -0.70 -17.42
N HIS A 73 -1.54 -1.95 -17.78
CA HIS A 73 -1.61 -2.38 -19.18
C HIS A 73 -2.72 -1.67 -19.95
N VAL A 74 -3.93 -1.59 -19.38
CA VAL A 74 -5.08 -0.94 -20.02
C VAL A 74 -5.10 0.57 -19.78
N ALA A 75 -4.47 1.06 -18.71
CA ALA A 75 -4.28 2.50 -18.45
C ALA A 75 -3.45 3.23 -19.54
N LYS A 76 -2.74 2.50 -20.40
CA LYS A 76 -2.13 3.05 -21.61
C LYS A 76 -3.16 3.58 -22.62
N ARG A 77 -4.37 3.02 -22.59
CA ARG A 77 -5.49 3.33 -23.48
C ARG A 77 -6.55 4.15 -22.76
N ASP A 78 -6.84 3.80 -21.51
CA ASP A 78 -7.86 4.46 -20.70
C ASP A 78 -7.27 5.59 -19.83
N THR A 79 -7.58 6.83 -20.21
CA THR A 79 -7.13 8.02 -19.47
C THR A 79 -7.81 8.15 -18.11
N PHE A 80 -9.08 7.72 -17.94
CA PHE A 80 -9.74 7.77 -16.64
C PHE A 80 -9.06 6.84 -15.65
N LEU A 81 -8.77 5.61 -16.07
CA LEU A 81 -8.05 4.65 -15.25
C LEU A 81 -6.62 5.11 -14.94
N ARG A 82 -5.93 5.72 -15.90
CA ARG A 82 -4.62 6.34 -15.66
C ARG A 82 -4.68 7.40 -14.55
N GLN A 83 -5.70 8.26 -14.57
CA GLN A 83 -5.90 9.29 -13.53
C GLN A 83 -6.29 8.67 -12.18
N THR A 84 -7.09 7.61 -12.16
CA THR A 84 -7.38 6.84 -10.94
C THR A 84 -6.09 6.30 -10.31
N ILE A 85 -5.20 5.69 -11.10
CA ILE A 85 -3.93 5.16 -10.56
C ILE A 85 -3.02 6.30 -10.09
N ALA A 86 -3.00 7.45 -10.79
CA ALA A 86 -2.28 8.65 -10.31
C ALA A 86 -2.87 9.18 -8.99
N GLY A 87 -4.20 9.19 -8.86
CA GLY A 87 -4.93 9.54 -7.65
C GLY A 87 -4.62 8.60 -6.47
N LEU A 88 -4.39 7.32 -6.74
CA LEU A 88 -3.95 6.36 -5.72
C LEU A 88 -2.54 6.69 -5.23
N VAL A 89 -1.59 6.97 -6.12
CA VAL A 89 -0.22 7.36 -5.71
C VAL A 89 -0.27 8.61 -4.83
N LYS A 90 -1.07 9.62 -5.21
CA LYS A 90 -1.27 10.83 -4.41
C LYS A 90 -1.81 10.50 -3.03
N ARG A 91 -2.85 9.66 -2.94
CA ARG A 91 -3.43 9.22 -1.66
C ARG A 91 -2.39 8.49 -0.80
N GLN A 92 -1.64 7.56 -1.38
CA GLN A 92 -0.59 6.82 -0.68
C GLN A 92 0.47 7.76 -0.11
N MET A 93 0.96 8.73 -0.89
CA MET A 93 1.96 9.70 -0.43
C MET A 93 1.41 10.63 0.67
N THR A 94 0.14 11.06 0.55
CA THR A 94 -0.54 11.82 1.62
C THR A 94 -0.59 11.02 2.92
N LEU A 95 -0.88 9.71 2.85
CA LEU A 95 -0.96 8.84 4.02
C LEU A 95 0.41 8.52 4.62
N VAL A 96 1.45 8.37 3.80
CA VAL A 96 2.84 8.28 4.28
C VAL A 96 3.21 9.53 5.10
N LEU A 97 2.74 10.72 4.72
CA LEU A 97 2.93 11.93 5.53
C LEU A 97 2.07 12.00 6.79
N LYS A 98 0.97 11.23 6.87
CA LYS A 98 0.21 11.08 8.13
C LYS A 98 0.98 10.24 9.13
N ASP A 99 1.55 9.13 8.67
CA ASP A 99 2.46 8.32 9.48
C ASP A 99 3.28 7.36 8.60
N PRO A 100 4.60 7.58 8.44
CA PRO A 100 5.43 6.72 7.61
C PRO A 100 5.74 5.35 8.26
N TYR A 101 5.37 5.14 9.52
CA TYR A 101 5.49 3.84 10.19
C TYR A 101 4.23 2.96 10.05
N ALA A 102 3.11 3.51 9.57
CA ALA A 102 1.88 2.75 9.45
C ALA A 102 1.83 1.93 8.16
N ASN A 103 1.42 0.66 8.27
CA ASN A 103 1.14 -0.20 7.12
C ASN A 103 -0.23 0.11 6.50
N SER A 104 -1.18 0.62 7.29
CA SER A 104 -2.53 0.83 6.81
C SER A 104 -3.32 1.97 7.41
N PHE A 105 -4.29 2.40 6.62
CA PHE A 105 -4.99 3.64 6.84
C PHE A 105 -6.49 3.51 6.61
N ASN A 106 -7.20 4.29 7.40
CA ASN A 106 -8.62 4.56 7.25
C ASN A 106 -8.88 5.47 6.04
N ILE A 107 -10.11 5.42 5.53
CA ILE A 107 -10.58 6.29 4.45
C ILE A 107 -10.60 7.77 4.87
N GLU A 108 -10.84 8.03 6.14
CA GLU A 108 -10.90 9.33 6.80
C GLU A 108 -10.37 9.21 8.24
N GLU A 109 -10.29 10.33 8.97
CA GLU A 109 -9.89 10.31 10.38
C GLU A 109 -11.04 9.83 11.29
N ASN A 110 -11.19 8.51 11.45
CA ASN A 110 -12.34 7.91 12.14
C ASN A 110 -11.99 6.92 13.26
N TRP A 111 -10.70 6.73 13.57
CA TRP A 111 -10.25 5.85 14.65
C TRP A 111 -10.71 4.39 14.53
N LYS A 112 -11.11 3.92 13.34
CA LYS A 112 -11.33 2.49 13.13
C LYS A 112 -9.99 1.74 13.15
N GLY A 113 -10.03 0.45 13.50
CA GLY A 113 -8.86 -0.43 13.52
C GLY A 113 -8.44 -0.82 14.93
N HIS A 114 -7.13 -0.90 15.16
CA HIS A 114 -6.52 -1.62 16.29
C HIS A 114 -6.15 -0.75 17.50
N HIS A 115 -6.63 0.48 17.58
CA HIS A 115 -6.21 1.46 18.59
C HIS A 115 -6.50 1.05 20.05
N GLU A 116 -7.47 0.17 20.30
CA GLU A 116 -7.79 -0.30 21.65
C GLU A 116 -6.74 -1.26 22.21
N THR A 117 -6.02 -1.98 21.34
CA THR A 117 -5.05 -3.01 21.72
C THR A 117 -3.60 -2.59 21.46
N ASP A 118 -3.39 -1.57 20.62
CA ASP A 118 -2.06 -1.17 20.16
C ASP A 118 -1.50 -0.02 20.99
N HIS A 119 -0.42 -0.30 21.70
CA HIS A 119 0.37 0.66 22.46
C HIS A 119 1.51 1.18 21.58
N THR A 120 1.20 2.25 20.85
CA THR A 120 2.12 2.99 19.96
C THR A 120 1.56 4.40 19.74
N ASP A 121 2.31 5.32 19.13
CA ASP A 121 1.77 6.63 18.76
C ASP A 121 0.73 6.47 17.65
N LEU A 122 -0.52 6.89 17.91
CA LEU A 122 -1.64 6.72 16.98
C LEU A 122 -2.35 8.04 16.69
N ASN A 123 -3.00 8.07 15.53
CA ASN A 123 -3.97 9.09 15.14
C ASN A 123 -5.13 8.42 14.37
N GLY A 124 -6.24 9.14 14.17
CA GLY A 124 -7.46 8.54 13.62
C GLY A 124 -7.38 8.08 12.16
N TRP A 125 -6.32 8.41 11.43
CA TRP A 125 -6.09 7.91 10.07
C TRP A 125 -5.52 6.50 10.05
N ILE A 126 -4.95 6.03 11.16
CA ILE A 126 -4.25 4.74 11.21
C ILE A 126 -5.26 3.64 11.53
N TRP A 127 -5.36 2.65 10.65
CA TRP A 127 -6.07 1.41 10.97
C TRP A 127 -5.16 0.46 11.76
N GLU A 128 -3.91 0.31 11.31
CA GLU A 128 -2.87 -0.47 11.99
C GLU A 128 -1.49 0.15 11.74
N ARG A 129 -0.63 0.13 12.76
CA ARG A 129 0.70 0.77 12.77
C ARG A 129 1.88 -0.19 12.86
N LYS A 130 1.79 -1.34 12.19
CA LYS A 130 2.88 -2.30 12.07
C LYS A 130 3.88 -1.81 11.03
N TYR A 131 5.07 -1.40 11.47
CA TYR A 131 6.09 -0.89 10.56
C TYR A 131 6.68 -2.02 9.70
N GLU A 132 6.44 -1.90 8.40
CA GLU A 132 6.90 -2.84 7.39
C GLU A 132 7.66 -2.05 6.33
N VAL A 133 8.95 -2.33 6.14
CA VAL A 133 9.78 -1.63 5.15
C VAL A 133 9.14 -1.63 3.77
N ASP A 134 8.48 -2.73 3.38
CA ASP A 134 7.86 -2.83 2.06
C ASP A 134 6.63 -1.92 1.90
N SER A 135 5.93 -1.54 2.96
CA SER A 135 4.81 -0.59 2.90
C SER A 135 5.23 0.76 2.30
N LEU A 136 6.49 1.17 2.49
CA LEU A 136 7.06 2.38 1.89
C LEU A 136 7.65 2.14 0.49
N CYS A 137 8.05 0.91 0.17
CA CYS A 137 8.51 0.53 -1.17
C CYS A 137 7.38 0.56 -2.21
N TYR A 138 6.18 0.11 -1.82
CA TYR A 138 5.06 -0.08 -2.75
C TYR A 138 4.55 1.21 -3.40
N PRO A 139 4.33 2.32 -2.66
CA PRO A 139 3.96 3.59 -3.27
C PRO A 139 5.01 4.14 -4.24
N LEU A 140 6.30 4.03 -3.89
CA LEU A 140 7.41 4.41 -4.77
C LEU A 140 7.42 3.56 -6.05
N GLN A 141 7.19 2.25 -5.91
CA GLN A 141 7.08 1.34 -7.05
C GLN A 141 5.91 1.71 -7.96
N LEU A 142 4.72 1.97 -7.40
CA LEU A 142 3.53 2.31 -8.20
C LEU A 142 3.77 3.60 -8.98
N ALA A 143 4.31 4.63 -8.34
CA ALA A 143 4.64 5.91 -8.97
C ALA A 143 5.60 5.73 -10.15
N TYR A 144 6.64 4.91 -9.96
CA TYR A 144 7.61 4.59 -11.01
C TYR A 144 6.99 3.79 -12.16
N LEU A 145 6.24 2.73 -11.86
CA LEU A 145 5.63 1.88 -12.88
C LEU A 145 4.56 2.63 -13.68
N LEU A 146 3.74 3.46 -13.02
CA LEU A 146 2.77 4.32 -13.69
C LEU A 146 3.46 5.24 -14.71
N TRP A 147 4.55 5.90 -14.29
CA TRP A 147 5.35 6.75 -15.18
C TRP A 147 5.93 5.97 -16.36
N LYS A 148 6.54 4.81 -16.11
CA LYS A 148 7.18 4.03 -17.17
C LYS A 148 6.20 3.40 -18.15
N GLU A 149 5.06 2.94 -17.68
CA GLU A 149 4.09 2.26 -18.53
C GLU A 149 3.23 3.25 -19.34
N THR A 150 2.91 4.42 -18.77
CA THR A 150 1.89 5.34 -19.35
C THR A 150 2.40 6.74 -19.68
N GLY A 151 3.58 7.12 -19.20
CA GLY A 151 4.12 8.48 -19.30
C GLY A 151 3.50 9.49 -18.32
N GLU A 152 2.60 9.07 -17.44
CA GLU A 152 1.96 9.93 -16.44
C GLU A 152 2.97 10.44 -15.40
N THR A 153 2.91 11.74 -15.11
CA THR A 153 3.84 12.40 -14.17
C THR A 153 3.13 13.28 -13.16
N SER A 154 1.80 13.44 -13.22
CA SER A 154 1.06 14.30 -12.29
C SER A 154 1.07 13.81 -10.84
N GLN A 155 1.46 12.56 -10.61
CA GLN A 155 1.69 11.97 -9.29
C GLN A 155 2.99 12.43 -8.64
N PHE A 156 3.92 13.02 -9.39
CA PHE A 156 5.17 13.58 -8.86
C PHE A 156 4.98 15.04 -8.44
N ASP A 157 4.09 15.27 -7.49
CA ASP A 157 3.79 16.58 -6.92
C ASP A 157 4.62 16.88 -5.66
N GLU A 158 4.33 18.00 -4.99
CA GLU A 158 5.02 18.39 -3.77
C GLU A 158 4.83 17.38 -2.63
N THR A 159 3.66 16.75 -2.56
CA THR A 159 3.35 15.69 -1.60
C THR A 159 4.23 14.47 -1.82
N PHE A 160 4.41 14.04 -3.07
CA PHE A 160 5.33 12.96 -3.42
C PHE A 160 6.77 13.27 -2.98
N VAL A 161 7.25 14.50 -3.23
CA VAL A 161 8.60 14.91 -2.85
C VAL A 161 8.76 14.92 -1.32
N ALA A 162 7.78 15.45 -0.60
CA ALA A 162 7.78 15.47 0.87
C ALA A 162 7.76 14.03 1.44
N ALA A 163 6.85 13.18 0.97
CA ALA A 163 6.76 11.79 1.40
C ALA A 163 8.05 11.01 1.10
N THR A 164 8.65 11.23 -0.07
CA THR A 164 9.94 10.60 -0.42
C THR A 164 11.05 11.01 0.54
N LYS A 165 11.10 12.28 0.98
CA LYS A 165 12.07 12.72 1.99
C LYS A 165 11.83 12.04 3.34
N GLU A 166 10.57 11.90 3.76
CA GLU A 166 10.22 11.19 4.99
C GLU A 166 10.63 9.70 4.92
N ILE A 167 10.39 9.03 3.78
CA ILE A 167 10.82 7.64 3.58
C ILE A 167 12.34 7.51 3.70
N LEU A 168 13.10 8.40 3.03
CA LEU A 168 14.56 8.39 3.09
C LEU A 168 15.07 8.69 4.50
N HIS A 169 14.45 9.65 5.19
CA HIS A 169 14.78 9.99 6.57
C HIS A 169 14.56 8.79 7.49
N LEU A 170 13.37 8.20 7.43
CA LEU A 170 13.00 7.04 8.23
C LEU A 170 13.95 5.88 7.98
N TRP A 171 14.17 5.47 6.73
CA TRP A 171 15.09 4.36 6.43
C TRP A 171 16.52 4.64 6.88
N THR A 172 16.96 5.90 6.92
CA THR A 172 18.28 6.28 7.47
C THR A 172 18.32 6.14 8.99
N VAL A 173 17.28 6.60 9.69
CA VAL A 173 17.15 6.42 11.15
C VAL A 173 17.17 4.93 11.50
N GLU A 174 16.43 4.13 10.74
CA GLU A 174 16.28 2.69 10.96
C GLU A 174 17.51 1.85 10.56
N GLN A 175 18.59 2.46 10.05
CA GLN A 175 19.89 1.78 9.93
C GLN A 175 20.54 1.51 11.30
N ASP A 176 20.16 2.28 12.33
CA ASP A 176 20.44 1.97 13.74
C ASP A 176 19.18 2.22 14.58
N HIS A 177 18.33 1.18 14.70
CA HIS A 177 17.04 1.22 15.40
C HIS A 177 17.13 1.65 16.87
N LYS A 178 18.33 1.73 17.47
CA LYS A 178 18.53 2.32 18.81
C LYS A 178 18.09 3.79 18.86
N ASN A 179 18.16 4.48 17.72
CA ASN A 179 17.76 5.87 17.56
C ASN A 179 16.30 6.02 17.10
N SER A 180 15.59 4.91 16.88
CA SER A 180 14.23 4.93 16.36
C SER A 180 13.23 5.46 17.40
N PRO A 181 12.29 6.34 17.00
CA PRO A 181 11.15 6.71 17.82
C PRO A 181 10.07 5.62 17.87
N TYR A 182 10.11 4.62 16.98
CA TYR A 182 9.05 3.63 16.83
C TYR A 182 9.10 2.59 17.95
N ARG A 183 7.97 2.39 18.63
CA ARG A 183 7.70 1.27 19.54
C ARG A 183 6.33 0.70 19.25
N PHE A 184 6.17 -0.61 19.43
CA PHE A 184 4.89 -1.26 19.19
C PHE A 184 4.67 -2.45 20.12
N VAL A 185 3.70 -2.35 21.03
CA VAL A 185 3.19 -3.46 21.82
C VAL A 185 1.71 -3.63 21.54
N ARG A 186 1.26 -4.86 21.33
CA ARG A 186 -0.16 -5.21 21.22
C ARG A 186 -0.59 -6.11 22.36
N ASP A 187 -1.77 -5.84 22.91
CA ASP A 187 -2.44 -6.73 23.86
C ASP A 187 -3.00 -7.96 23.14
N THR A 188 -2.20 -9.04 23.11
CA THR A 188 -2.54 -10.28 22.41
C THR A 188 -1.74 -11.47 22.94
N ASP A 189 -2.34 -12.65 22.92
CA ASP A 189 -1.64 -13.92 23.19
C ASP A 189 -0.82 -14.40 21.98
N ARG A 190 -1.03 -13.79 20.81
CA ARG A 190 -0.33 -14.14 19.57
C ARG A 190 0.98 -13.35 19.46
N LYS A 191 2.07 -13.98 19.87
CA LYS A 191 3.43 -13.39 19.87
C LYS A 191 3.88 -12.80 18.52
N GLU A 192 3.36 -13.29 17.39
CA GLU A 192 3.71 -12.77 16.07
C GLU A 192 3.07 -11.41 15.76
N ASP A 193 2.12 -10.97 16.59
CA ASP A 193 1.38 -9.70 16.43
C ASP A 193 1.89 -8.58 17.35
N THR A 194 2.96 -8.79 18.13
CA THR A 194 3.54 -7.80 19.05
C THR A 194 5.07 -7.87 19.07
N LEU A 195 5.78 -6.78 19.34
CA LEU A 195 7.25 -6.82 19.42
C LEU A 195 7.75 -7.22 20.80
N VAL A 196 8.81 -8.02 20.82
CA VAL A 196 9.55 -8.38 22.05
C VAL A 196 10.26 -7.16 22.64
N ASN A 197 10.85 -7.31 23.83
CA ASN A 197 11.61 -6.25 24.51
C ASN A 197 10.81 -4.95 24.68
N ASP A 198 9.58 -5.07 25.18
CA ASP A 198 8.68 -3.94 25.46
C ASP A 198 8.48 -3.01 24.26
N GLY A 199 8.23 -3.61 23.09
CA GLY A 199 7.94 -2.87 21.87
C GLY A 199 9.15 -2.45 21.06
N PHE A 200 10.38 -2.79 21.48
CA PHE A 200 11.61 -2.46 20.76
C PHE A 200 11.98 -3.48 19.66
N GLY A 201 11.59 -4.74 19.83
CA GLY A 201 12.01 -5.83 18.95
C GLY A 201 13.32 -6.51 19.41
N PRO A 202 13.76 -7.53 18.66
CA PRO A 202 14.90 -8.37 19.04
C PRO A 202 16.24 -7.62 18.95
N ASP A 203 17.27 -8.16 19.60
CA ASP A 203 18.64 -7.65 19.50
C ASP A 203 19.15 -7.66 18.05
N PHE A 204 19.96 -6.65 17.70
CA PHE A 204 20.53 -6.50 16.36
C PHE A 204 21.90 -5.81 16.40
N ALA A 205 22.65 -5.97 15.32
CA ALA A 205 23.85 -5.18 15.03
C ALA A 205 23.61 -4.24 13.83
N VAL A 206 24.37 -3.15 13.75
CA VAL A 206 24.32 -2.24 12.60
C VAL A 206 24.98 -2.92 11.40
N THR A 207 24.27 -2.98 10.26
CA THR A 207 24.74 -3.68 9.04
C THR A 207 24.71 -2.82 7.78
N GLY A 208 24.13 -1.62 7.84
CA GLY A 208 23.86 -0.77 6.67
C GLY A 208 22.51 -1.05 5.99
N MET A 209 21.86 -2.18 6.28
CA MET A 209 20.44 -2.39 5.96
C MET A 209 19.56 -1.53 6.87
N THR A 210 18.33 -1.22 6.42
CA THR A 210 17.30 -0.60 7.27
C THR A 210 16.54 -1.68 8.04
N TRP A 211 16.25 -1.41 9.31
CA TRP A 211 15.47 -2.29 10.18
C TRP A 211 13.98 -2.34 9.78
N SER A 212 13.27 -3.40 10.16
CA SER A 212 11.82 -3.58 9.95
C SER A 212 11.22 -4.30 11.16
N ALA A 213 10.04 -3.86 11.62
CA ALA A 213 9.36 -4.47 12.75
C ALA A 213 8.63 -5.77 12.34
N PHE A 214 7.85 -5.67 11.27
CA PHE A 214 7.02 -6.76 10.75
C PHE A 214 7.42 -7.12 9.31
N ARG A 215 7.08 -8.35 8.94
CA ARG A 215 7.18 -8.90 7.58
C ARG A 215 5.89 -8.61 6.84
N ARG A 216 5.94 -8.69 5.51
CA ARG A 216 4.79 -8.63 4.60
C ARG A 216 3.57 -9.51 4.98
N ALA A 217 3.79 -10.61 5.70
CA ALA A 217 2.73 -11.48 6.22
C ALA A 217 2.16 -11.01 7.58
N MET A 218 2.40 -9.75 7.97
CA MET A 218 1.99 -9.13 9.23
C MET A 218 2.61 -9.76 10.49
N THR A 219 3.71 -10.49 10.36
CA THR A 219 4.38 -11.24 11.44
C THR A 219 5.75 -10.65 11.77
N VAL A 220 6.16 -10.67 13.04
CA VAL A 220 7.45 -10.10 13.49
C VAL A 220 8.65 -10.61 12.68
N VAL A 221 9.57 -9.71 12.36
CA VAL A 221 10.86 -10.06 11.74
C VAL A 221 11.78 -10.64 12.81
N SER A 222 11.87 -11.98 12.88
CA SER A 222 13.00 -12.64 13.54
C SER A 222 14.15 -12.77 12.53
N ILE A 223 15.03 -11.78 12.46
CA ILE A 223 16.36 -11.97 11.85
C ILE A 223 17.34 -11.91 13.02
N VAL A 224 17.76 -13.08 13.49
CA VAL A 224 18.89 -13.21 14.40
C VAL A 224 20.14 -13.15 13.52
N THR A 225 20.89 -12.06 13.60
CA THR A 225 22.30 -12.01 13.14
C THR A 225 23.21 -11.92 14.35
#